data_AF-A0A3D4Q1Z5-F1
#
_entry.id   AF-A0A3D4Q1Z5-F1
#
_cell.length_a   1.000
_cell.length_b   1.000
_cell.length_c   1.000
_cell.angle_alpha   90.00
_cell.angle_beta   90.00
_cell.angle_gamma   90.00
#
_symmetry.space_group_name_H-M   'P 1'
#
loop_
_entity.id
_entity.type
_entity.pdbx_description
1 polymer ?
#
loop_
_entity_poly.entity_id
_entity_poly.type
_entity_poly.pdbx_seq_one_letter_code
_entity_poly.pdbx_strand_id
1 'polypeptide(L)' 'MQIFYPEIKPYQRHQIAVEPPHELYVDESGNPDGIPVLFVHGGPGAGCGKYDRR' A
#
# COMPACT_ATOMS: atom_id res chain seq x y z
N MET A 1 9.99 -9.24 21.45
CA MET A 1 10.17 -9.15 19.98
C MET A 1 8.81 -8.85 19.39
N GLN A 2 8.64 -7.74 18.67
CA GLN A 2 7.39 -7.51 17.94
C GLN A 2 7.40 -8.32 16.65
N ILE A 3 6.24 -8.88 16.31
CA ILE A 3 5.98 -9.60 15.06
C ILE A 3 4.98 -8.79 14.24
N PHE A 4 4.95 -9.00 12.93
CA PHE A 4 3.94 -8.40 12.06
C PHE A 4 2.52 -8.79 12.48
N TYR A 5 1.55 -7.91 12.22
CA TYR A 5 0.13 -8.22 12.33
C TYR A 5 -0.25 -9.36 11.36
N PRO A 6 -1.42 -10.01 11.56
CA PRO A 6 -1.91 -11.02 10.62
C PRO A 6 -1.97 -10.51 9.19
N GLU A 7 -1.93 -11.42 8.21
CA GLU A 7 -2.12 -11.04 6.82
C GLU A 7 -3.49 -10.41 6.61
N ILE A 8 -3.52 -9.28 5.89
CA ILE A 8 -4.74 -8.57 5.53
C ILE A 8 -4.81 -8.41 4.01
N LYS A 9 -6.04 -8.36 3.48
CA LYS A 9 -6.29 -7.96 2.09
C LYS A 9 -6.59 -6.47 2.05
N PRO A 10 -6.17 -5.74 1.00
CA PRO A 10 -6.63 -4.37 0.81
C PRO A 10 -8.14 -4.35 0.65
N TYR A 11 -8.78 -3.34 1.22
CA TYR A 11 -10.22 -3.12 1.07
C TYR A 11 -10.53 -2.34 -0.20
N GLN A 12 -9.58 -1.56 -0.72
CA GLN A 12 -9.72 -0.78 -1.93
C GLN A 12 -8.42 -0.81 -2.74
N ARG A 13 -8.55 -0.74 -4.07
CA ARG A 13 -7.43 -0.58 -5.00
C ARG A 13 -7.70 0.58 -5.95
N HIS A 14 -6.64 1.27 -6.34
CA HIS A 14 -6.70 2.40 -7.25
C HIS A 14 -5.66 2.26 -8.36
N GLN A 15 -6.03 2.78 -9.52
CA GLN A 15 -5.12 3.17 -10.59
C GLN A 15 -5.26 4.68 -10.75
N ILE A 16 -4.18 5.41 -10.48
CA ILE A 16 -4.19 6.87 -10.47
C ILE A 16 -3.32 7.33 -11.63
N ALA A 17 -3.95 7.86 -12.68
CA ALA A 17 -3.23 8.52 -13.76
C ALA A 17 -2.51 9.77 -13.24
N VAL A 18 -1.20 9.85 -13.48
CA VAL A 18 -0.38 11.01 -13.07
C VAL A 18 0.07 11.81 -14.29
N GLU A 19 0.69 11.14 -15.25
CA GLU A 19 1.12 11.71 -16.54
C GLU A 19 1.33 10.55 -17.52
N PRO A 20 0.82 10.62 -18.77
CA PRO A 20 1.02 9.56 -19.75
C PRO A 20 2.50 9.22 -19.98
N PRO A 21 2.88 7.93 -20.03
CA PRO A 21 2.04 6.72 -19.98
C PRO A 21 1.84 6.16 -18.56
N HIS A 22 2.21 6.89 -17.52
CA HIS A 22 2.32 6.38 -16.15
C HIS A 22 1.01 6.47 -15.36
N GLU A 23 0.67 5.34 -14.73
CA GLU A 23 -0.37 5.22 -13.73
C GLU A 23 0.22 4.61 -12.45
N LEU A 24 -0.18 5.14 -11.30
CA LEU A 24 0.22 4.60 -10.00
C LEU A 24 -0.80 3.57 -9.53
N TYR A 25 -0.30 2.41 -9.11
CA TYR A 25 -1.07 1.42 -8.36
C TYR A 25 -1.03 1.75 -6.87
N VAL A 26 -2.19 1.81 -6.22
CA VAL A 26 -2.31 2.06 -4.76
C VAL A 26 -3.29 1.07 -4.15
N ASP A 27 -2.90 0.48 -3.02
CA ASP A 27 -3.75 -0.35 -2.15
C ASP A 27 -4.08 0.43 -0.87
N GLU A 28 -5.35 0.39 -0.44
CA GLU A 28 -5.75 0.84 0.90
C GLU A 28 -6.06 -0.39 1.77
N SER A 29 -5.50 -0.45 2.99
CA SER A 29 -5.64 -1.56 3.93
C SER A 29 -5.89 -1.04 5.35
N GLY A 30 -6.45 -1.87 6.22
CA GLY A 30 -6.75 -1.50 7.60
C GLY A 30 -8.18 -0.99 7.79
N ASN A 31 -8.35 0.04 8.62
CA ASN A 31 -9.66 0.63 8.94
C ASN A 31 -9.88 1.91 8.09
N PRO A 32 -10.91 1.97 7.23
CA PRO A 32 -11.24 3.19 6.46
C PRO A 32 -11.50 4.42 7.33
N ASP A 33 -12.00 4.24 8.57
CA ASP A 33 -12.26 5.31 9.52
C ASP A 33 -11.10 5.53 10.52
N GLY A 34 -9.94 4.92 10.26
CA GLY A 34 -8.76 4.97 11.12
C GLY A 34 -7.89 6.21 10.93
N ILE A 35 -6.71 6.20 11.57
CA ILE A 35 -5.68 7.23 11.33
C ILE A 35 -5.07 6.99 9.93
N PRO A 36 -5.03 8.00 9.05
CA PRO A 36 -4.46 7.85 7.72
C PRO A 36 -2.92 7.73 7.79
N VAL A 37 -2.37 6.77 7.05
CA VAL A 37 -0.92 6.52 6.94
C VAL A 37 -0.57 6.25 5.49
N LEU A 38 0.48 6.90 4.98
CA LEU A 38 1.05 6.62 3.66
C LEU A 38 2.34 5.82 3.82
N PHE A 39 2.36 4.63 3.23
CA PHE A 39 3.57 3.81 3.13
C PHE A 39 4.24 4.03 1.77
N VAL A 40 5.56 4.21 1.76
CA VAL A 40 6.38 4.32 0.56
C VAL A 40 7.46 3.24 0.62
N HIS A 41 7.50 2.36 -0.38
CA HIS A 41 8.47 1.27 -0.42
C HIS A 41 9.91 1.79 -0.57
N GLY A 42 10.88 0.95 -0.20
CA GLY A 42 12.31 1.25 -0.36
C GLY A 42 12.84 1.03 -1.79
N GLY A 43 14.14 1.28 -1.97
CA GLY A 43 14.82 1.15 -3.27
C GLY A 43 14.60 2.37 -4.17
N PRO A 44 14.68 2.14 -5.48
CA PRO A 44 13.61 2.59 -6.38
C PRO A 44 13.09 1.43 -7.25
N GLY A 45 11.84 1.51 -7.72
CA GLY A 45 11.27 0.52 -8.65
C GLY A 45 10.94 -0.86 -8.05
N ALA A 46 11.05 -1.04 -6.73
CA ALA A 46 10.79 -2.32 -6.07
C ALA A 46 9.29 -2.68 -5.98
N GLY A 47 8.43 -1.67 -5.84
CA GLY A 47 7.00 -1.86 -5.56
C GLY A 47 6.73 -2.33 -4.12
N CYS A 48 5.45 -2.39 -3.77
CA CYS A 48 5.01 -2.89 -2.46
C CYS A 48 4.77 -4.41 -2.49
N GLY A 49 5.24 -5.11 -1.47
CA GLY A 49 5.08 -6.55 -1.26
C GLY A 49 4.04 -6.92 -0.19
N LYS A 50 3.85 -8.23 0.02
CA LYS A 50 2.83 -8.77 0.94
C LYS A 50 3.04 -8.40 2.42
N TYR A 51 4.26 -8.06 2.82
CA TYR A 51 4.58 -7.70 4.20
C TYR A 51 4.39 -6.21 4.49
N ASP A 52 4.31 -5.36 3.46
CA ASP A 52 4.27 -3.89 3.63
C ASP A 52 2.93 -3.39 4.21
N ARG A 53 1.92 -4.27 4.29
CA ARG A 53 0.60 -3.99 4.89
C ARG A 53 0.35 -4.76 6.19
N ARG A 54 1.41 -5.18 6.89
CA ARG A 54 1.33 -5.99 8.11
C ARG A 54 2.10 -5.38 9.27
#